data_AF-A0A353VY68-F1
#
_entry.id   AF-A0A353VY68-F1
#
_cell.length_a   1.000
_cell.length_b   1.000
_cell.length_c   1.000
_cell.angle_alpha   90.00
_cell.angle_beta   90.00
_cell.angle_gamma   90.00
#
_symmetry.space_group_name_H-M   'P 1'
#
loop_
_entity.id
_entity.type
_entity.pdbx_description
1 polymer ?
#
loop_
_entity_poly.entity_id
_entity_poly.type
_entity_poly.pdbx_seq_one_letter_code
_entity_poly.pdbx_strand_id
1 'polypeptide(L)'
;MSLINSSIAALMPYLPKWVAKPFAKPYVAGEDIHTASKIVKKLNERGYSTTLDILGEHVISPNEANQILNQYINLIKNIDSNNLNSTISIKLTHLGLSLDEKLCEKNFLKLVEVAKKHNTGITIDMENSTYT
;
A
#
# COMPACT_ATOMS: atom_id res chain seq x y z
N MET A 1 -20.61 28.81 2.79
CA MET A 1 -19.54 27.80 2.68
C MET A 1 -20.04 26.43 2.19
N SER A 2 -21.27 25.99 2.53
CA SER A 2 -21.76 24.67 2.09
C SER A 2 -21.97 24.55 0.57
N LEU A 3 -22.57 25.55 -0.09
CA LEU A 3 -22.86 25.48 -1.53
C LEU A 3 -21.59 25.37 -2.38
N ILE A 4 -20.54 26.14 -2.07
CA ILE A 4 -19.27 26.08 -2.78
C ILE A 4 -18.60 24.71 -2.58
N ASN A 5 -18.58 24.19 -1.35
CA ASN A 5 -18.01 22.87 -1.05
C ASN A 5 -18.78 21.75 -1.77
N SER A 6 -20.11 21.81 -1.78
CA SER A 6 -20.96 20.85 -2.49
C SER A 6 -20.76 20.89 -4.00
N SER A 7 -20.63 22.10 -4.59
CA SER A 7 -20.34 22.24 -6.02
C SER A 7 -18.95 21.72 -6.40
N ILE A 8 -17.92 21.98 -5.58
CA ILE A 8 -16.57 21.45 -5.80
C ILE A 8 -16.58 19.91 -5.71
N ALA A 9 -17.23 19.36 -4.69
CA ALA A 9 -17.34 17.90 -4.51
C ALA A 9 -18.07 17.23 -5.68
N ALA A 10 -19.14 17.85 -6.19
CA ALA A 10 -19.89 17.34 -7.34
C ALA A 10 -19.07 17.36 -8.65
N LEU A 11 -18.16 18.33 -8.81
CA LEU A 11 -17.31 18.46 -9.98
C LEU A 11 -16.04 17.59 -9.91
N MET A 12 -15.64 17.17 -8.71
CA MET A 12 -14.40 16.45 -8.44
C MET A 12 -14.18 15.19 -9.31
N PRO A 13 -15.20 14.34 -9.60
CA PRO A 13 -15.01 13.18 -10.48
C PRO A 13 -14.66 13.53 -11.93
N TYR A 14 -15.01 14.74 -12.38
CA TYR A 14 -14.77 15.22 -13.74
C TYR A 14 -13.47 16.00 -13.88
N LEU A 15 -12.86 16.40 -12.75
CA LEU A 15 -11.59 17.10 -12.78
C LEU A 15 -10.44 16.14 -13.13
N PRO A 16 -9.43 16.62 -13.87
CA PRO A 16 -8.25 15.82 -14.14
C PRO A 16 -7.54 15.38 -12.85
N LYS A 17 -7.01 14.14 -12.82
CA LYS A 17 -6.31 13.58 -11.64
C LYS A 17 -5.16 14.46 -11.11
N TRP A 18 -4.50 15.22 -11.99
CA TRP A 18 -3.40 16.10 -11.60
C TRP A 18 -3.85 17.24 -10.67
N VAL A 19 -5.14 17.60 -10.66
CA VAL A 19 -5.72 18.61 -9.76
C VAL A 19 -5.69 18.12 -8.30
N ALA A 20 -5.84 16.81 -8.06
CA ALA A 20 -5.81 16.24 -6.71
C ALA A 20 -4.37 16.11 -6.16
N LYS A 21 -3.36 16.07 -7.03
CA LYS A 21 -1.97 15.77 -6.66
C LYS A 21 -1.36 16.71 -5.61
N PRO A 22 -1.55 18.05 -5.66
CA PRO A 22 -1.04 18.96 -4.64
C PRO A 22 -1.65 18.69 -3.25
N PHE A 23 -2.91 18.27 -3.22
CA PHE A 23 -3.64 17.99 -1.98
C PHE A 23 -3.28 16.61 -1.40
N ALA A 24 -2.98 15.63 -2.24
CA ALA A 24 -2.57 14.29 -1.79
C ALA A 24 -1.10 14.22 -1.33
N LYS A 25 -0.23 15.09 -1.85
CA LYS A 25 1.23 15.06 -1.62
C LYS A 25 1.65 15.03 -0.13
N PRO A 26 0.98 15.73 0.81
CA PRO A 26 1.35 15.64 2.23
C PRO A 26 1.04 14.27 2.87
N TYR A 27 0.14 13.49 2.25
CA TYR A 27 -0.42 12.27 2.81
C TYR A 27 0.08 11.00 2.11
N VAL A 28 0.53 11.10 0.85
CA VAL A 28 0.98 9.97 0.03
C VAL A 28 2.41 10.18 -0.43
N ALA A 29 3.30 9.23 -0.12
CA ALA A 29 4.73 9.33 -0.40
C ALA A 29 5.10 9.27 -1.90
N GLY A 30 4.24 8.67 -2.72
CA GLY A 30 4.43 8.56 -4.17
C GLY A 30 3.35 7.69 -4.81
N GLU A 31 3.24 7.77 -6.13
CA GLU A 31 2.34 6.91 -6.94
C GLU A 31 3.05 5.61 -7.37
N ASP A 32 4.35 5.51 -7.14
CA ASP A 32 5.20 4.40 -7.52
C ASP A 32 6.30 4.17 -6.47
N ILE A 33 6.86 2.95 -6.46
CA ILE A 33 7.87 2.51 -5.50
C ILE A 33 9.11 3.41 -5.55
N HIS A 34 9.55 3.85 -6.73
CA HIS A 34 10.77 4.66 -6.84
C HIS A 34 10.59 6.05 -6.21
N THR A 35 9.43 6.68 -6.42
CA THR A 35 9.10 7.95 -5.77
C THR A 35 8.98 7.79 -4.25
N ALA A 36 8.29 6.75 -3.78
CA ALA A 36 8.15 6.47 -2.35
C ALA A 36 9.51 6.20 -1.67
N SER A 37 10.39 5.40 -2.29
CA SER A 37 11.71 5.07 -1.75
C SER A 37 12.63 6.28 -1.58
N LYS A 38 12.50 7.31 -2.44
CA LYS A 38 13.22 8.58 -2.26
C LYS A 38 12.77 9.32 -1.00
N ILE A 39 11.49 9.26 -0.67
CA ILE A 39 10.95 9.88 0.55
C ILE A 39 11.39 9.08 1.77
N VAL A 40 11.28 7.75 1.73
CA VAL A 40 11.75 6.87 2.80
C VAL A 40 13.22 7.08 3.10
N LYS A 41 14.07 7.13 2.08
CA LYS A 41 15.51 7.40 2.25
C LYS A 41 15.76 8.71 3.00
N LYS A 42 15.07 9.79 2.63
CA LYS A 42 15.17 11.09 3.32
C LYS A 42 14.70 11.02 4.78
N LEU A 43 13.71 10.20 5.09
CA LEU A 43 13.24 9.98 6.47
C LEU A 43 14.23 9.14 7.27
N ASN A 44 14.81 8.10 6.66
CA ASN A 44 15.86 7.27 7.26
C ASN A 44 17.13 8.09 7.54
N GLU A 45 17.54 8.98 6.63
CA GLU A 45 18.65 9.92 6.84
C GLU A 45 18.42 10.88 8.02
N ARG A 46 17.16 11.09 8.41
CA ARG A 46 16.76 11.88 9.59
C ARG A 46 16.60 11.03 10.86
N GLY A 47 16.88 9.73 10.80
CA GLY A 47 16.80 8.81 11.93
C GLY A 47 15.43 8.15 12.16
N TYR A 48 14.47 8.33 11.26
CA TYR A 48 13.16 7.67 11.36
C TYR A 48 13.16 6.31 10.65
N SER A 49 12.57 5.30 11.27
CA SER A 49 12.08 4.12 10.56
C SER A 49 10.71 4.40 9.93
N THR A 50 10.35 3.66 8.89
CA THR A 50 9.07 3.82 8.19
C THR A 50 8.33 2.50 8.07
N THR A 51 7.03 2.57 7.77
CA THR A 51 6.27 1.47 7.18
C THR A 51 5.68 1.95 5.86
N LEU A 52 5.76 1.13 4.82
CA LEU A 52 5.18 1.42 3.51
C LEU A 52 3.87 0.66 3.34
N ASP A 53 2.83 1.38 2.95
CA ASP A 53 1.50 0.83 2.67
C ASP A 53 1.18 1.02 1.17
N ILE A 54 0.78 -0.07 0.52
CA ILE A 54 0.23 -0.01 -0.84
C ILE A 54 -1.27 0.21 -0.70
N LEU A 55 -1.71 1.43 -1.01
CA LEU A 55 -3.10 1.84 -0.86
C LEU A 55 -4.04 0.94 -1.67
N GLY A 56 -4.96 0.27 -0.97
CA GLY A 56 -5.98 -0.60 -1.55
C GLY A 56 -6.44 -1.66 -0.56
N GLU A 57 -7.64 -2.19 -0.80
CA GLU A 57 -8.29 -3.26 -0.04
C GLU A 57 -9.40 -3.87 -0.91
N HIS A 58 -9.94 -5.02 -0.50
CA HIS A 58 -11.07 -5.69 -1.17
C HIS A 58 -10.90 -5.93 -2.69
N VAL A 59 -9.89 -6.71 -3.08
CA VAL A 59 -9.71 -7.12 -4.49
C VAL A 59 -10.92 -7.89 -5.00
N ILE A 60 -11.27 -7.68 -6.27
CA ILE A 60 -12.50 -8.23 -6.89
C ILE A 60 -12.23 -9.50 -7.73
N SER A 61 -10.97 -9.91 -7.88
CA SER A 61 -10.63 -11.14 -8.58
C SER A 61 -9.36 -11.83 -8.03
N PRO A 62 -9.22 -13.16 -8.20
CA PRO A 62 -7.98 -13.85 -7.89
C PRO A 62 -6.77 -13.32 -8.67
N ASN A 63 -6.97 -12.86 -9.90
CA ASN A 63 -5.89 -12.28 -10.71
C ASN A 63 -5.36 -10.97 -10.09
N GLU A 64 -6.28 -10.10 -9.65
CA GLU A 64 -5.92 -8.85 -8.97
C GLU A 64 -5.19 -9.13 -7.65
N ALA A 65 -5.68 -10.07 -6.83
CA ALA A 65 -4.98 -10.50 -5.61
C ALA A 65 -3.53 -10.93 -5.87
N ASN A 66 -3.29 -11.70 -6.95
CA ASN A 66 -1.95 -12.11 -7.36
C ASN A 66 -1.09 -10.94 -7.87
N GLN A 67 -1.70 -9.96 -8.55
CA GLN A 67 -1.00 -8.74 -8.97
C GLN A 67 -0.57 -7.91 -7.76
N ILE A 68 -1.43 -7.74 -6.77
CA ILE A 68 -1.13 -7.05 -5.51
C ILE A 68 -0.02 -7.77 -4.74
N LEU A 69 -0.08 -9.10 -4.63
CA LEU A 69 1.00 -9.89 -4.04
C LEU A 69 2.35 -9.58 -4.72
N ASN A 70 2.39 -9.54 -6.06
CA ASN A 70 3.61 -9.22 -6.78
C ASN A 70 4.10 -7.79 -6.51
N GLN A 71 3.19 -6.82 -6.29
CA GLN A 71 3.56 -5.47 -5.90
C GLN A 71 4.21 -5.44 -4.51
N TYR A 72 3.65 -6.15 -3.52
CA TYR A 72 4.28 -6.26 -2.19
C TYR A 72 5.64 -6.96 -2.24
N ILE A 73 5.77 -8.03 -3.03
CA ILE A 73 7.06 -8.72 -3.24
C ILE A 73 8.10 -7.76 -3.84
N ASN A 74 7.70 -6.96 -4.83
CA ASN A 74 8.58 -5.97 -5.45
C ASN A 74 8.96 -4.85 -4.46
N LEU A 75 8.03 -4.44 -3.60
CA LEU A 75 8.26 -3.46 -2.54
C LEU A 75 9.29 -3.97 -1.53
N ILE A 76 9.14 -5.20 -1.03
CA ILE A 76 10.11 -5.84 -0.11
C ILE A 76 11.50 -5.90 -0.74
N LYS A 77 11.60 -6.36 -1.98
CA LYS A 77 12.88 -6.39 -2.70
C LYS A 77 13.48 -4.99 -2.86
N ASN A 78 12.64 -3.98 -3.09
CA ASN A 78 13.10 -2.60 -3.21
C ASN A 78 13.64 -2.05 -1.89
N ILE A 79 12.96 -2.31 -0.77
CA ILE A 79 13.42 -1.97 0.58
C ILE A 79 14.82 -2.53 0.81
N ASP A 80 15.02 -3.83 0.58
CA ASP A 80 16.31 -4.50 0.79
C ASP A 80 17.40 -3.98 -0.15
N SER A 81 17.14 -3.96 -1.47
CA SER A 81 18.12 -3.49 -2.47
C SER A 81 18.56 -2.03 -2.32
N ASN A 82 17.74 -1.19 -1.69
CA ASN A 82 18.08 0.21 -1.40
C ASN A 82 18.51 0.42 0.06
N ASN A 83 18.64 -0.65 0.84
CA ASN A 83 19.00 -0.63 2.26
C ASN A 83 18.13 0.36 3.07
N LEU A 84 16.83 0.34 2.83
CA LEU A 84 15.87 1.22 3.50
C LEU A 84 15.51 0.64 4.88
N ASN A 85 15.51 1.50 5.91
CA ASN A 85 14.96 1.16 7.22
C ASN A 85 13.43 1.30 7.18
N SER A 86 12.78 0.29 6.59
CA SER A 86 11.33 0.26 6.43
C SER A 86 10.75 -1.14 6.58
N THR A 87 9.53 -1.22 7.11
CA THR A 87 8.66 -2.40 7.03
C THR A 87 7.56 -2.17 5.99
N ILE A 88 6.64 -3.14 5.86
CA ILE A 88 5.40 -2.98 5.09
C ILE A 88 4.16 -3.21 5.96
N SER A 89 3.07 -2.53 5.64
CA SER A 89 1.72 -2.86 6.11
C SER A 89 0.93 -3.55 4.99
N ILE A 90 0.08 -4.50 5.36
CA ILE A 90 -0.82 -5.17 4.43
C ILE A 90 -2.23 -5.24 5.00
N LYS A 91 -3.20 -5.40 4.11
CA LYS A 91 -4.57 -5.82 4.41
C LYS A 91 -4.82 -7.19 3.79
N LEU A 92 -5.43 -8.10 4.54
CA LEU A 92 -5.68 -9.47 4.06
C LEU A 92 -6.72 -9.48 2.94
N THR A 93 -7.67 -8.54 2.96
CA THR A 93 -8.63 -8.38 1.85
C THR A 93 -7.95 -7.92 0.56
N HIS A 94 -6.81 -7.22 0.66
CA HIS A 94 -5.99 -6.86 -0.49
C HIS A 94 -5.25 -8.09 -1.07
N LEU A 95 -5.07 -9.14 -0.26
CA LEU A 95 -4.51 -10.43 -0.67
C LEU A 95 -5.57 -11.48 -1.05
N GLY A 96 -6.86 -11.13 -0.99
CA GLY A 96 -7.96 -11.97 -1.45
C GLY A 96 -8.85 -12.56 -0.36
N LEU A 97 -8.74 -12.13 0.91
CA LEU A 97 -9.58 -12.65 2.00
C LEU A 97 -11.08 -12.52 1.73
N SER A 98 -11.51 -11.43 1.10
CA SER A 98 -12.92 -11.22 0.72
C SER A 98 -13.42 -12.18 -0.37
N LEU A 99 -12.52 -12.89 -1.06
CA LEU A 99 -12.85 -13.79 -2.18
C LEU A 99 -12.79 -15.26 -1.76
N ASP A 100 -11.66 -15.66 -1.17
CA ASP A 100 -11.37 -17.04 -0.77
C ASP A 100 -10.23 -17.03 0.26
N GLU A 101 -10.50 -17.60 1.43
CA GLU A 101 -9.54 -17.74 2.52
C GLU A 101 -8.28 -18.52 2.09
N LYS A 102 -8.42 -19.58 1.29
CA LYS A 102 -7.29 -20.37 0.80
C LYS A 102 -6.40 -19.60 -0.18
N LEU A 103 -7.02 -18.73 -0.99
CA LEU A 103 -6.28 -17.83 -1.86
C LEU A 103 -5.47 -16.83 -1.02
N CYS A 104 -6.11 -16.23 -0.01
CA CYS A 104 -5.45 -15.30 0.90
C CYS A 104 -4.28 -15.97 1.64
N GLU A 105 -4.51 -17.15 2.23
CA GLU A 105 -3.48 -17.92 2.94
C GLU A 105 -2.28 -18.21 2.03
N LYS A 106 -2.54 -18.74 0.82
CA LYS A 106 -1.48 -19.02 -0.16
C LYS A 106 -0.68 -17.77 -0.52
N ASN A 107 -1.35 -16.64 -0.76
CA ASN A 107 -0.70 -15.38 -1.11
C ASN A 107 0.12 -14.84 0.06
N PHE A 108 -0.45 -14.87 1.27
CA PHE A 108 0.20 -14.39 2.48
C PHE A 108 1.44 -15.24 2.85
N LEU A 109 1.35 -16.57 2.79
CA LEU A 109 2.49 -17.45 3.05
C LEU A 109 3.66 -17.18 2.09
N LYS A 110 3.36 -16.99 0.79
CA LYS A 110 4.38 -16.61 -0.20
C LYS A 110 4.98 -15.23 0.10
N LEU A 111 4.19 -14.27 0.55
CA LEU A 111 4.68 -12.95 0.95
C LEU A 111 5.61 -13.03 2.16
N VAL A 112 5.23 -13.80 3.19
CA VAL A 112 6.02 -14.01 4.41
C VAL A 112 7.35 -14.69 4.10
N GLU A 113 7.38 -15.67 3.20
CA GLU A 113 8.64 -16.31 2.77
C GLU A 113 9.62 -15.29 2.17
N VAL A 114 9.12 -14.41 1.29
CA VAL A 114 9.92 -13.34 0.69
C VAL A 114 10.38 -12.34 1.75
N ALA A 115 9.48 -11.89 2.62
CA ALA A 115 9.79 -10.95 3.69
C ALA A 115 10.87 -11.48 4.64
N LYS A 116 10.79 -12.76 5.01
CA LYS A 116 11.81 -13.45 5.81
C LYS A 116 13.18 -13.47 5.11
N LYS A 117 13.20 -13.77 3.81
CA LYS A 117 14.45 -13.79 3.02
C LYS A 117 15.13 -12.41 2.97
N HIS A 118 14.34 -11.34 2.96
CA HIS A 118 14.80 -9.96 2.87
C HIS A 118 14.79 -9.22 4.23
N ASN A 119 14.64 -9.94 5.34
CA ASN A 119 14.58 -9.40 6.70
C ASN A 119 13.65 -8.16 6.85
N THR A 120 12.51 -8.18 6.16
CA THR A 120 11.53 -7.08 6.16
C THR A 120 10.35 -7.44 7.04
N GLY A 121 9.99 -6.57 7.98
CA GLY A 121 8.80 -6.77 8.82
C GLY A 121 7.50 -6.61 8.04
N ILE A 122 6.50 -7.41 8.39
CA ILE A 122 5.12 -7.28 7.90
C ILE A 122 4.21 -6.95 9.09
N THR A 123 3.43 -5.89 8.96
CA THR A 123 2.29 -5.58 9.82
C THR A 123 1.00 -5.98 9.09
N ILE A 124 0.13 -6.72 9.78
CA ILE A 124 -1.23 -6.99 9.30
C ILE A 124 -2.13 -5.92 9.89
N ASP A 125 -2.67 -5.06 9.03
CA ASP A 125 -3.65 -4.05 9.43
C ASP A 125 -4.95 -4.76 9.81
N MET A 126 -5.48 -4.44 10.99
CA MET A 126 -6.81 -4.94 11.36
C MET A 126 -7.87 -4.22 10.54
N GLU A 127 -8.74 -5.00 9.91
CA GLU A 127 -9.82 -4.51 9.06
C GLU A 127 -11.15 -4.50 9.82
N ASN A 128 -12.29 -4.40 9.12
CA ASN A 128 -13.59 -4.40 9.79
C ASN A 128 -13.90 -5.73 10.50
N SER A 129 -14.95 -5.75 11.33
CA SER A 129 -15.28 -6.88 12.22
C SER A 129 -15.55 -8.21 11.51
N THR A 130 -15.89 -8.21 10.22
CA THR A 130 -16.10 -9.44 9.44
C THR A 130 -14.77 -10.14 9.13
N TYR A 131 -13.66 -9.40 9.22
CA TYR A 131 -12.30 -9.85 8.92
C TYR A 131 -11.40 -9.88 10.18
N THR A 132 -12.00 -9.92 11.37
CA THR A 132 -11.33 -10.08 12.68
C THR A 132 -11.60 -11.47 13.23
#